data_AF-A0A146LT71-F1
#
_entry.id   AF-A0A146LT71-F1
#
_cell.length_a   1.000
_cell.length_b   1.000
_cell.length_c   1.000
_cell.angle_alpha   90.00
_cell.angle_beta   90.00
_cell.angle_gamma   90.00
#
_symmetry.space_group_name_H-M   'P 1'
#
loop_
_entity.id
_entity.type
_entity.pdbx_description
1 polymer ?
#
loop_
_entity_poly.entity_id
_entity_poly.type
_entity_poly.pdbx_seq_one_letter_code
_entity_poly.pdbx_strand_id
1 'polypeptide(L)'
;MTDRIVALVDMDCFYCQVEERLNPKLKGKPTVVVQYNPWKGGGIIAVNYEARAQGVKRGMRGEKAKQLCPDLVLCSVPMIREKADLARYRDAGREVIDVMCKFSECVQRASIDEAYLDLTSVVDNRLNEFQNGVPPDKIPNTFVVGYTSESSNDEALRSEGTGSWLKDLYFSGLDDVDAKKLAVGAVVVEEMRREVLKVTGFKCSAGIAHNKILAKLAAGIHKPNRQTVLPQASVAQLYSTLPVYKIRSLGGKLGRELEDIHGVKMMADLMKFSQSELTKMCDERMGTWLYQIARGYDNEPVQARLISKSIACCKNFPGRMSLSKGKEVEHWLNKLTEELLERLLEDETMNQRKAKHMVFSIRLQEGGRGKEVGSSKSVPLLGYNHEKIVNSARMCLKKFCTQEPSTSVWSPTITFLGLSAGKFVDTSNKLMQLFGAMKKNRPSSEAAEDTANQNTEPGDTCVNESQGPKSKYFENVAGVDEGHSPVDRIAASKVGAETNLRPNATATLKDETMNHSSLDESTGPSFFEKMLLNSVPSNGKRIKLNIIPDL
;
A
#
# COMPACT_ATOMS: atom_id res chain seq x y z
N MET A 1 20.17 14.47 8.91
CA MET A 1 19.57 13.24 8.36
C MET A 1 18.80 13.63 7.11
N THR A 2 19.56 14.08 6.12
CA THR A 2 19.15 14.59 4.80
C THR A 2 19.94 13.87 3.68
N ASP A 3 20.76 12.91 4.10
CA ASP A 3 21.72 12.07 3.38
C ASP A 3 21.12 11.23 2.24
N ARG A 4 19.81 11.00 2.25
CA ARG A 4 19.10 10.22 1.25
C ARG A 4 18.15 11.08 0.44
N ILE A 5 17.96 10.71 -0.83
CA ILE A 5 16.86 11.19 -1.66
C ILE A 5 15.87 10.04 -1.88
N VAL A 6 14.70 10.13 -1.26
CA VAL A 6 13.66 9.11 -1.31
C VAL A 6 12.47 9.63 -2.09
N ALA A 7 12.07 8.86 -3.10
CA ALA A 7 10.80 9.07 -3.80
C ALA A 7 9.74 8.08 -3.29
N LEU A 8 8.47 8.50 -3.33
CA LEU A 8 7.33 7.60 -3.41
C LEU A 8 6.52 7.95 -4.66
N VAL A 9 6.22 6.94 -5.48
CA VAL A 9 5.32 7.05 -6.63
C VAL A 9 4.07 6.21 -6.34
N ASP A 10 2.90 6.78 -6.64
CA ASP A 10 1.59 6.25 -6.26
C ASP A 10 0.58 6.54 -7.38
N MET A 11 0.02 5.48 -7.96
CA MET A 11 -0.80 5.54 -9.17
C MET A 11 -2.15 6.24 -8.94
N ASP A 12 -2.49 7.16 -9.83
CA ASP A 12 -3.71 7.95 -9.67
C ASP A 12 -4.96 7.09 -9.87
N CYS A 13 -5.86 7.08 -8.88
CA CYS A 13 -7.10 6.30 -8.87
C CYS A 13 -6.99 4.86 -9.43
N PHE A 14 -5.85 4.19 -9.18
CA PHE A 14 -5.28 3.09 -9.98
C PHE A 14 -6.26 2.17 -10.70
N TYR A 15 -7.18 1.51 -9.98
CA TYR A 15 -8.09 0.53 -10.59
C TYR A 15 -9.01 1.16 -11.64
N CYS A 16 -9.38 2.45 -11.50
CA CYS A 16 -10.15 3.17 -12.52
C CYS A 16 -9.34 3.36 -13.80
N GLN A 17 -8.04 3.63 -13.71
CA GLN A 17 -7.16 3.70 -14.88
C GLN A 17 -6.96 2.32 -15.53
N VAL A 18 -6.90 1.24 -14.75
CA VAL A 18 -6.87 -0.13 -15.29
C VAL A 18 -8.14 -0.43 -16.10
N GLU A 19 -9.33 -0.07 -15.58
CA GLU A 19 -10.58 -0.24 -16.32
C GLU A 19 -10.69 0.73 -17.52
N GLU A 20 -10.18 1.97 -17.44
CA GLU A 20 -10.11 2.91 -18.57
C GLU A 20 -9.19 2.38 -19.69
N ARG A 21 -8.07 1.74 -19.35
CA ARG A 21 -7.18 1.08 -20.31
C ARG A 21 -7.87 -0.10 -21.01
N LEU A 22 -8.68 -0.86 -20.29
CA LEU A 22 -9.48 -1.97 -20.84
C LEU A 22 -10.68 -1.48 -21.67
N ASN A 23 -11.22 -0.30 -21.37
CA ASN A 23 -12.34 0.30 -22.09
C ASN A 23 -12.12 1.81 -22.29
N PRO A 24 -11.48 2.23 -23.40
CA PRO A 24 -11.19 3.64 -23.69
C PRO A 24 -12.43 4.57 -23.71
N LYS A 25 -13.65 4.03 -23.83
CA LYS A 25 -14.90 4.80 -23.75
C LYS A 25 -15.19 5.37 -22.34
N LEU A 26 -14.40 5.01 -21.33
CA LEU A 26 -14.48 5.53 -19.95
C LEU A 26 -13.69 6.84 -19.75
N LYS A 27 -12.77 7.18 -20.66
CA LYS A 27 -11.89 8.33 -20.55
C LYS A 27 -12.67 9.63 -20.35
N GLY A 28 -12.33 10.36 -19.27
CA GLY A 28 -12.98 11.62 -18.89
C GLY A 28 -14.40 11.49 -18.34
N LYS A 29 -14.91 10.27 -18.07
CA LYS A 29 -16.23 10.05 -17.45
C LYS A 29 -16.11 9.76 -15.97
N PRO A 30 -17.05 10.19 -15.11
CA PRO A 30 -17.08 9.79 -13.71
C PRO A 30 -17.20 8.26 -13.60
N THR A 31 -16.17 7.63 -13.04
CA THR A 31 -16.00 6.18 -13.04
C THR A 31 -15.54 5.69 -11.67
N VAL A 32 -16.15 4.60 -11.21
CA VAL A 32 -15.78 3.87 -9.99
C VAL A 32 -15.57 2.40 -10.27
N VAL A 33 -14.70 1.78 -9.49
CA VAL A 33 -14.56 0.32 -9.45
C VAL A 33 -15.25 -0.23 -8.20
N VAL A 34 -16.13 -1.21 -8.37
CA VAL A 34 -16.93 -1.84 -7.31
C VAL A 34 -16.63 -3.32 -7.15
N GLN A 35 -16.57 -3.79 -5.91
CA GLN A 35 -16.56 -5.22 -5.61
C GLN A 35 -17.97 -5.71 -5.28
N TYR A 36 -18.36 -6.81 -5.95
CA TYR A 36 -19.68 -7.45 -5.93
C TYR A 36 -20.78 -6.53 -6.47
N ASN A 37 -21.78 -7.08 -7.16
CA ASN A 37 -22.89 -6.28 -7.72
C ASN A 37 -24.20 -6.32 -6.89
N PRO A 38 -24.70 -7.48 -6.41
CA PRO A 38 -26.13 -7.61 -6.07
C PRO A 38 -26.60 -6.87 -4.80
N TRP A 39 -25.70 -6.35 -3.95
CA TRP A 39 -26.09 -5.55 -2.79
C TRP A 39 -25.71 -4.07 -2.95
N LYS A 40 -26.73 -3.25 -3.23
CA LYS A 40 -26.68 -1.79 -3.32
C LYS A 40 -25.72 -1.22 -4.38
N GLY A 41 -25.61 -1.89 -5.53
CA GLY A 41 -24.68 -1.53 -6.60
C GLY A 41 -23.21 -1.73 -6.22
N GLY A 42 -22.92 -2.62 -5.27
CA GLY A 42 -21.56 -2.96 -4.86
C GLY A 42 -20.89 -2.00 -3.89
N GLY A 43 -19.73 -2.42 -3.36
CA GLY A 43 -18.87 -1.58 -2.53
C GLY A 43 -17.79 -0.91 -3.37
N ILE A 44 -17.75 0.42 -3.37
CA ILE A 44 -16.77 1.19 -4.15
C ILE A 44 -15.38 1.08 -3.53
N ILE A 45 -14.43 0.52 -4.30
CA ILE A 45 -13.04 0.33 -3.90
C ILE A 45 -12.08 1.35 -4.52
N ALA A 46 -12.41 1.94 -5.67
CA ALA A 46 -11.67 3.04 -6.30
C ALA A 46 -12.62 4.07 -6.95
N VAL A 47 -12.17 5.33 -7.02
CA VAL A 47 -12.91 6.48 -7.56
C VAL A 47 -11.96 7.36 -8.36
N ASN A 48 -12.28 7.67 -9.62
CA ASN A 48 -11.53 8.65 -10.41
C ASN A 48 -11.84 10.10 -10.00
N TYR A 49 -11.13 11.06 -10.57
CA TYR A 49 -11.16 12.45 -10.08
C TYR A 49 -12.44 13.18 -10.49
N GLU A 50 -12.98 12.83 -11.65
CA GLU A 50 -14.27 13.25 -12.20
C GLU A 50 -15.43 12.86 -11.26
N ALA A 51 -15.43 11.62 -10.74
CA ALA A 51 -16.42 11.19 -9.76
C ALA A 51 -16.19 11.81 -8.36
N ARG A 52 -14.93 12.05 -7.96
CA ARG A 52 -14.62 12.74 -6.68
C ARG A 52 -15.11 14.18 -6.68
N ALA A 53 -15.01 14.89 -7.80
CA ALA A 53 -15.52 16.26 -7.95
C ALA A 53 -17.04 16.34 -7.68
N GLN A 54 -17.78 15.28 -7.98
CA GLN A 54 -19.21 15.13 -7.67
C GLN A 54 -19.48 14.54 -6.26
N GLY A 55 -18.47 14.53 -5.39
CA GLY A 55 -18.61 14.10 -3.99
C GLY A 55 -18.62 12.58 -3.76
N VAL A 56 -18.39 11.75 -4.79
CA VAL A 56 -18.30 10.29 -4.65
C VAL A 56 -17.02 9.91 -3.89
N LYS A 57 -17.12 8.99 -2.92
CA LYS A 57 -15.99 8.57 -2.06
C LYS A 57 -15.84 7.06 -2.02
N ARG A 58 -14.60 6.60 -1.84
CA ARG A 58 -14.28 5.19 -1.56
C ARG A 58 -15.04 4.71 -0.33
N GLY A 59 -15.54 3.47 -0.34
CA GLY A 59 -16.38 2.91 0.72
C GLY A 59 -17.88 3.26 0.60
N MET A 60 -18.28 4.16 -0.31
CA MET A 60 -19.70 4.31 -0.65
C MET A 60 -20.24 3.05 -1.35
N ARG A 61 -21.58 2.93 -1.36
CA ARG A 61 -22.30 1.95 -2.18
C ARG A 61 -22.66 2.55 -3.53
N GLY A 62 -22.67 1.74 -4.59
CA GLY A 62 -22.91 2.19 -5.96
C GLY A 62 -24.23 2.96 -6.14
N GLU A 63 -25.32 2.51 -5.51
CA GLU A 63 -26.61 3.23 -5.51
C GLU A 63 -26.48 4.65 -4.94
N LYS A 64 -25.84 4.79 -3.77
CA LYS A 64 -25.63 6.09 -3.12
C LYS A 64 -24.71 6.99 -3.93
N ALA A 65 -23.72 6.41 -4.61
CA ALA A 65 -22.85 7.18 -5.49
C ALA A 65 -23.59 7.67 -6.74
N LYS A 66 -24.50 6.87 -7.31
CA LYS A 66 -25.38 7.29 -8.42
C LYS A 66 -26.36 8.40 -8.04
N GLN A 67 -26.75 8.52 -6.77
CA GLN A 67 -27.55 9.66 -6.29
C GLN A 67 -26.75 10.99 -6.29
N LEU A 68 -25.42 10.92 -6.16
CA LEU A 68 -24.53 12.09 -6.23
C LEU A 68 -24.07 12.40 -7.66
N CYS A 69 -23.96 11.36 -8.49
CA CYS A 69 -23.48 11.42 -9.86
C CYS A 69 -24.35 10.48 -10.73
N PRO A 70 -25.43 10.98 -11.37
CA PRO A 70 -26.35 10.13 -12.15
C PRO A 70 -25.67 9.37 -13.29
N ASP A 71 -24.72 10.02 -13.96
CA ASP A 71 -23.95 9.47 -15.09
C ASP A 71 -22.78 8.55 -14.67
N LEU A 72 -22.66 8.22 -13.38
CA LEU A 72 -21.57 7.42 -12.84
C LEU A 72 -21.51 6.02 -13.45
N VAL A 73 -20.35 5.69 -14.04
CA VAL A 73 -20.06 4.36 -14.55
C VAL A 73 -19.50 3.47 -13.43
N LEU A 74 -20.10 2.29 -13.25
CA LEU A 74 -19.70 1.30 -12.26
C LEU A 74 -19.01 0.12 -12.94
N CYS A 75 -17.68 0.09 -12.89
CA CYS A 75 -16.89 -1.04 -13.36
C CYS A 75 -16.86 -2.11 -12.27
N SER A 76 -17.43 -3.29 -12.54
CA SER A 76 -17.44 -4.40 -11.58
C SER A 76 -16.15 -5.20 -11.66
N VAL A 77 -15.51 -5.40 -10.50
CA VAL A 77 -14.40 -6.37 -10.37
C VAL A 77 -14.89 -7.76 -10.77
N PRO A 78 -14.16 -8.51 -11.62
CA PRO A 78 -14.53 -9.87 -12.02
C PRO A 78 -14.79 -10.80 -10.83
N MET A 79 -15.68 -11.76 -11.03
CA MET A 79 -15.91 -12.81 -10.04
C MET A 79 -15.47 -14.16 -10.58
N ILE A 80 -14.45 -14.73 -9.94
CA ILE A 80 -13.95 -16.09 -10.19
C ILE A 80 -14.11 -16.84 -8.86
N ARG A 81 -14.57 -18.10 -8.90
CA ARG A 81 -14.86 -18.91 -7.68
C ARG A 81 -15.78 -18.17 -6.69
N GLU A 82 -16.80 -17.49 -7.22
CA GLU A 82 -17.82 -16.74 -6.45
C GLU A 82 -17.26 -15.62 -5.53
N LYS A 83 -16.02 -15.18 -5.76
CA LYS A 83 -15.38 -14.05 -5.06
C LYS A 83 -14.73 -13.08 -6.03
N ALA A 84 -14.47 -11.87 -5.58
CA ALA A 84 -13.72 -10.88 -6.35
C ALA A 84 -12.33 -11.44 -6.72
N ASP A 85 -12.00 -11.44 -8.01
CA ASP A 85 -10.63 -11.64 -8.51
C ASP A 85 -9.95 -10.28 -8.72
N LEU A 86 -8.65 -10.24 -8.44
CA LEU A 86 -7.83 -9.03 -8.54
C LEU A 86 -6.59 -9.24 -9.44
N ALA A 87 -6.55 -10.29 -10.27
CA ALA A 87 -5.40 -10.59 -11.15
C ALA A 87 -5.01 -9.36 -12.01
N ARG A 88 -5.94 -8.86 -12.84
CA ARG A 88 -5.72 -7.70 -13.73
C ARG A 88 -5.06 -6.48 -13.06
N TYR A 89 -5.37 -6.20 -11.79
CA TYR A 89 -4.79 -5.06 -11.06
C TYR A 89 -3.42 -5.41 -10.46
N ARG A 90 -3.18 -6.68 -10.09
CA ARG A 90 -1.87 -7.16 -9.66
C ARG A 90 -0.87 -7.13 -10.83
N ASP A 91 -1.35 -7.48 -12.03
CA ASP A 91 -0.58 -7.53 -13.28
C ASP A 91 -0.23 -6.12 -13.76
N ALA A 92 -1.21 -5.23 -13.88
CA ALA A 92 -0.99 -3.81 -14.15
C ALA A 92 -0.03 -3.17 -13.13
N GLY A 93 -0.10 -3.57 -11.85
CA GLY A 93 0.80 -3.08 -10.80
C GLY A 93 2.20 -3.72 -10.85
N ARG A 94 2.39 -4.79 -11.64
CA ARG A 94 3.70 -5.39 -11.94
C ARG A 94 4.38 -4.57 -13.04
N GLU A 95 3.69 -4.32 -14.15
CA GLU A 95 4.17 -3.50 -15.27
C GLU A 95 4.75 -2.14 -14.81
N VAL A 96 4.05 -1.49 -13.87
CA VAL A 96 4.48 -0.22 -13.25
C VAL A 96 5.79 -0.37 -12.47
N ILE A 97 5.95 -1.44 -11.68
CA ILE A 97 7.16 -1.71 -10.90
C ILE A 97 8.33 -2.04 -11.84
N ASP A 98 8.08 -2.77 -12.92
CA ASP A 98 9.10 -3.14 -13.90
C ASP A 98 9.67 -1.89 -14.62
N VAL A 99 8.85 -0.84 -14.80
CA VAL A 99 9.34 0.47 -15.24
C VAL A 99 10.17 1.16 -14.14
N MET A 100 9.70 1.18 -12.89
CA MET A 100 10.41 1.82 -11.77
C MET A 100 11.81 1.22 -11.52
N CYS A 101 11.96 -0.09 -11.69
CA CYS A 101 13.24 -0.79 -11.58
C CYS A 101 14.28 -0.39 -12.65
N LYS A 102 13.89 0.33 -13.70
CA LYS A 102 14.83 0.93 -14.67
C LYS A 102 15.51 2.20 -14.14
N PHE A 103 14.95 2.81 -13.08
CA PHE A 103 15.41 4.10 -12.53
C PHE A 103 16.13 3.96 -11.18
N SER A 104 15.97 2.85 -10.47
CA SER A 104 16.72 2.56 -9.25
C SER A 104 16.78 1.05 -9.00
N GLU A 105 17.92 0.59 -8.49
CA GLU A 105 18.10 -0.78 -8.00
C GLU A 105 17.39 -1.00 -6.65
N CYS A 106 17.11 0.07 -5.90
CA CYS A 106 16.50 0.03 -4.57
C CYS A 106 15.03 0.46 -4.61
N VAL A 107 14.16 -0.44 -5.12
CA VAL A 107 12.71 -0.24 -5.16
C VAL A 107 12.02 -1.10 -4.09
N GLN A 108 11.23 -0.46 -3.23
CA GLN A 108 10.36 -1.13 -2.27
C GLN A 108 8.89 -1.01 -2.70
N ARG A 109 8.32 -2.10 -3.22
CA ARG A 109 6.87 -2.19 -3.42
C ARG A 109 6.17 -2.11 -2.06
N ALA A 110 5.29 -1.13 -1.87
CA ALA A 110 4.60 -0.86 -0.61
C ALA A 110 3.14 -1.31 -0.66
N SER A 111 2.46 -1.13 -1.79
CA SER A 111 1.11 -1.61 -2.05
C SER A 111 1.01 -2.29 -3.43
N ILE A 112 -0.21 -2.44 -3.96
CA ILE A 112 -0.43 -2.88 -5.34
C ILE A 112 -0.06 -1.78 -6.36
N ASP A 113 -0.18 -0.52 -5.94
CA ASP A 113 -0.21 0.72 -6.73
C ASP A 113 0.80 1.80 -6.26
N GLU A 114 1.67 1.48 -5.29
CA GLU A 114 2.66 2.41 -4.75
C GLU A 114 4.00 1.73 -4.44
N ALA A 115 5.09 2.46 -4.66
CA ALA A 115 6.44 2.05 -4.32
C ALA A 115 7.27 3.22 -3.80
N TYR A 116 8.20 2.89 -2.90
CA TYR A 116 9.31 3.77 -2.56
C TYR A 116 10.53 3.44 -3.42
N LEU A 117 11.31 4.46 -3.76
CA LEU A 117 12.61 4.31 -4.40
C LEU A 117 13.65 5.07 -3.58
N ASP A 118 14.80 4.47 -3.37
CA ASP A 118 16.01 5.22 -3.00
C ASP A 118 16.66 5.72 -4.30
N LEU A 119 16.80 7.04 -4.43
CA LEU A 119 17.39 7.69 -5.61
C LEU A 119 18.76 8.28 -5.31
N THR A 120 19.30 8.10 -4.10
CA THR A 120 20.51 8.81 -3.62
C THR A 120 21.69 8.66 -4.59
N SER A 121 22.09 7.43 -4.92
CA SER A 121 23.19 7.18 -5.86
C SER A 121 22.91 7.66 -7.28
N VAL A 122 21.65 7.64 -7.73
CA VAL A 122 21.24 8.09 -9.06
C VAL A 122 21.32 9.62 -9.16
N VAL A 123 20.93 10.30 -8.09
CA VAL A 123 21.02 11.75 -7.95
C VAL A 123 22.48 12.20 -7.82
N ASP A 124 23.28 11.53 -6.99
CA ASP A 124 24.69 11.86 -6.79
C ASP A 124 25.47 11.78 -8.11
N ASN A 125 25.26 10.73 -8.90
CA ASN A 125 25.86 10.57 -10.22
C ASN A 125 25.45 11.66 -11.23
N ARG A 126 24.26 12.26 -11.06
CA ARG A 126 23.70 13.28 -11.97
C ARG A 126 23.83 14.72 -11.46
N LEU A 127 24.36 14.92 -10.25
CA LEU A 127 24.42 16.25 -9.63
C LEU A 127 25.22 17.26 -10.48
N ASN A 128 26.30 16.79 -11.11
CA ASN A 128 27.15 17.58 -12.01
C ASN A 128 26.45 17.99 -13.31
N GLU A 129 25.43 17.25 -13.79
CA GLU A 129 24.63 17.62 -14.98
C GLU A 129 23.89 18.95 -14.75
N PHE A 130 23.58 19.27 -13.49
CA PHE A 130 22.75 20.41 -13.07
C PHE A 130 23.48 21.38 -12.15
N GLN A 131 24.82 21.42 -12.18
CA GLN A 131 25.64 22.33 -11.38
C GLN A 131 25.26 23.82 -11.58
N ASN A 132 24.84 24.18 -12.80
CA ASN A 132 24.44 25.54 -13.19
C ASN A 132 22.93 25.80 -13.03
N GLY A 133 22.19 24.90 -12.37
CA GLY A 133 20.73 24.97 -12.21
C GLY A 133 19.98 23.87 -12.95
N VAL A 134 18.88 23.41 -12.35
CA VAL A 134 17.88 22.57 -13.02
C VAL A 134 16.98 23.48 -13.88
N PRO A 135 16.87 23.27 -15.20
CA PRO A 135 15.94 24.02 -16.04
C PRO A 135 14.46 23.73 -15.67
N PRO A 136 13.57 24.72 -15.56
CA PRO A 136 12.17 24.50 -15.17
C PRO A 136 11.39 23.54 -16.08
N ASP A 137 11.74 23.44 -17.37
CA ASP A 137 11.15 22.51 -18.34
C ASP A 137 11.49 21.03 -18.05
N LYS A 138 12.51 20.76 -17.25
CA LYS A 138 12.84 19.41 -16.75
C LYS A 138 11.93 18.98 -15.60
N ILE A 139 11.28 19.93 -14.91
CA ILE A 139 10.36 19.67 -13.79
C ILE A 139 8.94 20.26 -13.94
N PRO A 140 8.26 20.02 -15.09
CA PRO A 140 7.06 20.76 -15.49
C PRO A 140 5.79 20.40 -14.71
N ASN A 141 5.76 19.31 -13.95
CA ASN A 141 4.64 18.91 -13.08
C ASN A 141 5.00 19.01 -11.59
N THR A 142 6.12 19.64 -11.25
CA THR A 142 6.63 19.71 -9.88
C THR A 142 6.06 20.89 -9.12
N PHE A 143 5.70 20.63 -7.87
CA PHE A 143 5.36 21.58 -6.79
C PHE A 143 6.43 21.50 -5.70
N VAL A 144 6.55 22.54 -4.86
CA VAL A 144 7.57 22.61 -3.81
C VAL A 144 6.95 23.19 -2.53
N VAL A 145 6.88 22.39 -1.47
CA VAL A 145 6.30 22.82 -0.18
C VAL A 145 7.06 24.03 0.37
N GLY A 146 6.33 25.05 0.84
CA GLY A 146 6.90 26.34 1.24
C GLY A 146 7.02 27.39 0.13
N TYR A 147 7.03 26.97 -1.15
CA TYR A 147 7.08 27.87 -2.32
C TYR A 147 5.79 27.83 -3.16
N THR A 148 5.04 26.72 -3.13
CA THR A 148 3.76 26.54 -3.81
C THR A 148 2.65 26.24 -2.80
N SER A 149 1.45 26.78 -3.03
CA SER A 149 0.29 26.56 -2.14
C SER A 149 -0.13 25.08 -2.09
N GLU A 150 -0.11 24.49 -0.89
CA GLU A 150 -0.44 23.08 -0.66
C GLU A 150 -1.94 22.74 -0.80
N SER A 151 -2.78 23.73 -1.14
CA SER A 151 -4.24 23.59 -1.28
C SER A 151 -4.74 23.77 -2.72
N SER A 152 -3.85 24.04 -3.68
CA SER A 152 -4.22 24.33 -5.08
C SER A 152 -3.30 23.63 -6.08
N ASN A 153 -3.89 23.14 -7.17
CA ASN A 153 -3.16 22.62 -8.34
C ASN A 153 -3.09 23.67 -9.47
N ASP A 154 -3.06 24.96 -9.13
CA ASP A 154 -2.95 26.04 -10.11
C ASP A 154 -1.57 26.05 -10.78
N GLU A 155 -1.54 26.04 -12.11
CA GLU A 155 -0.30 25.92 -12.89
C GLU A 155 0.54 27.20 -12.94
N ALA A 156 -0.08 28.39 -12.81
CA ALA A 156 0.66 29.64 -12.75
C ALA A 156 1.39 29.75 -11.41
N LEU A 157 0.69 29.53 -10.30
CA LEU A 157 1.27 29.50 -8.95
C LEU A 157 2.33 28.38 -8.81
N ARG A 158 2.09 27.21 -9.42
CA ARG A 158 3.10 26.13 -9.48
C ARG A 158 4.37 26.58 -10.19
N SER A 159 4.23 27.19 -11.37
CA SER A 159 5.37 27.60 -12.19
C SER A 159 6.16 28.74 -11.52
N GLU A 160 5.47 29.71 -10.94
CA GLU A 160 6.07 30.83 -10.20
C GLU A 160 6.82 30.35 -8.94
N GLY A 161 6.17 29.51 -8.11
CA GLY A 161 6.78 28.96 -6.91
C GLY A 161 7.98 28.06 -7.19
N THR A 162 7.88 27.19 -8.21
CA THR A 162 8.99 26.32 -8.63
C THR A 162 10.15 27.13 -9.21
N GLY A 163 9.87 28.16 -10.01
CA GLY A 163 10.88 29.08 -10.53
C GLY A 163 11.59 29.86 -9.43
N SER A 164 10.83 30.32 -8.43
CA SER A 164 11.37 31.01 -7.24
C SER A 164 12.26 30.09 -6.42
N TRP A 165 11.83 28.85 -6.17
CA TRP A 165 12.65 27.85 -5.48
C TRP A 165 13.97 27.57 -6.19
N LEU A 166 13.93 27.33 -7.50
CA LEU A 166 15.15 27.11 -8.30
C LEU A 166 16.06 28.35 -8.29
N LYS A 167 15.49 29.55 -8.32
CA LYS A 167 16.25 30.80 -8.23
C LYS A 167 16.97 30.91 -6.89
N ASP A 168 16.28 30.68 -5.79
CA ASP A 168 16.88 30.74 -4.45
C ASP A 168 17.94 29.64 -4.28
N LEU A 169 17.68 28.44 -4.80
CA LEU A 169 18.56 27.28 -4.66
C LEU A 169 19.90 27.38 -5.41
N TYR A 170 19.93 28.09 -6.54
CA TYR A 170 21.11 28.19 -7.39
C TYR A 170 21.74 29.59 -7.47
N PHE A 171 21.00 30.64 -7.10
CA PHE A 171 21.43 32.03 -7.30
C PHE A 171 21.32 32.93 -6.05
N SER A 172 20.92 32.41 -4.89
CA SER A 172 20.95 33.19 -3.61
C SER A 172 22.35 33.31 -2.99
N GLY A 173 23.33 32.53 -3.47
CA GLY A 173 24.65 32.39 -2.85
C GLY A 173 24.72 31.39 -1.69
N LEU A 174 23.60 30.74 -1.34
CA LEU A 174 23.57 29.62 -0.39
C LEU A 174 23.88 28.30 -1.11
N ASP A 175 24.88 27.55 -0.64
CA ASP A 175 25.23 26.24 -1.20
C ASP A 175 24.53 25.09 -0.47
N ASP A 176 23.20 25.03 -0.58
CA ASP A 176 22.40 23.91 -0.06
C ASP A 176 22.45 22.72 -1.02
N VAL A 177 23.48 21.88 -0.84
CA VAL A 177 23.69 20.66 -1.63
C VAL A 177 22.53 19.67 -1.50
N ASP A 178 21.91 19.55 -0.31
CA ASP A 178 20.81 18.59 -0.07
C ASP A 178 19.53 19.02 -0.81
N ALA A 179 19.24 20.32 -0.86
CA ALA A 179 18.15 20.85 -1.68
C ALA A 179 18.45 20.75 -3.19
N LYS A 180 19.71 20.91 -3.62
CA LYS A 180 20.13 20.66 -5.03
C LYS A 180 19.91 19.20 -5.41
N LYS A 181 20.25 18.26 -4.52
CA LYS A 181 19.96 16.83 -4.70
C LYS A 181 18.45 16.56 -4.80
N LEU A 182 17.60 17.25 -4.02
CA LEU A 182 16.14 17.14 -4.19
C LEU A 182 15.65 17.64 -5.56
N ALA A 183 16.23 18.72 -6.10
CA ALA A 183 15.90 19.24 -7.43
C ALA A 183 16.27 18.24 -8.55
N VAL A 184 17.46 17.64 -8.48
CA VAL A 184 17.88 16.56 -9.40
C VAL A 184 17.01 15.32 -9.22
N GLY A 185 16.63 14.97 -7.99
CA GLY A 185 15.66 13.90 -7.70
C GLY A 185 14.29 14.15 -8.35
N ALA A 186 13.83 15.40 -8.39
CA ALA A 186 12.61 15.77 -9.09
C ALA A 186 12.71 15.54 -10.62
N VAL A 187 13.86 15.82 -11.24
CA VAL A 187 14.10 15.51 -12.68
C VAL A 187 13.99 14.00 -12.93
N VAL A 188 14.67 13.17 -12.13
CA VAL A 188 14.63 11.70 -12.23
C VAL A 188 13.19 11.19 -12.11
N VAL A 189 12.39 11.77 -11.20
CA VAL A 189 10.99 11.34 -10.99
C VAL A 189 10.07 11.79 -12.13
N GLU A 190 10.28 12.95 -12.79
CA GLU A 190 9.51 13.30 -13.99
C GLU A 190 9.80 12.36 -15.16
N GLU A 191 11.07 12.03 -15.37
CA GLU A 191 11.50 11.06 -16.38
C GLU A 191 10.85 9.69 -16.14
N MET A 192 10.83 9.23 -14.89
CA MET A 192 10.17 7.99 -14.46
C MET A 192 8.65 8.03 -14.65
N ARG A 193 7.97 9.09 -14.22
CA ARG A 193 6.52 9.26 -14.38
C ARG A 193 6.12 9.29 -15.85
N ARG A 194 6.93 9.94 -16.69
CA ARG A 194 6.76 9.97 -18.16
C ARG A 194 6.93 8.58 -18.78
N GLU A 195 7.93 7.80 -18.35
CA GLU A 195 8.12 6.43 -18.85
C GLU A 195 7.01 5.48 -18.37
N VAL A 196 6.53 5.61 -17.12
CA VAL A 196 5.36 4.86 -16.62
C VAL A 196 4.14 5.15 -17.49
N LEU A 197 3.85 6.42 -17.78
CA LEU A 197 2.74 6.81 -18.66
C LEU A 197 2.91 6.27 -20.08
N LYS A 198 4.12 6.36 -20.66
CA LYS A 198 4.43 5.88 -22.01
C LYS A 198 4.29 4.36 -22.16
N VAL A 199 4.77 3.58 -21.18
CA VAL A 199 4.78 2.12 -21.24
C VAL A 199 3.42 1.52 -20.85
N THR A 200 2.78 2.05 -19.80
CA THR A 200 1.59 1.41 -19.20
C THR A 200 0.27 2.10 -19.56
N GLY A 201 0.32 3.35 -20.06
CA GLY A 201 -0.84 4.22 -20.22
C GLY A 201 -1.32 4.89 -18.92
N PHE A 202 -0.72 4.57 -17.77
CA PHE A 202 -1.20 5.05 -16.47
C PHE A 202 -0.47 6.31 -15.99
N LYS A 203 -1.24 7.26 -15.44
CA LYS A 203 -0.74 8.44 -14.73
C LYS A 203 -0.45 8.12 -13.26
N CYS A 204 0.53 8.82 -12.70
CA CYS A 204 0.86 8.72 -11.29
C CYS A 204 1.27 10.07 -10.71
N SER A 205 1.11 10.16 -9.40
CA SER A 205 1.61 11.26 -8.59
C SER A 205 2.81 10.79 -7.76
N ALA A 206 3.71 11.71 -7.41
CA ALA A 206 4.92 11.36 -6.66
C ALA A 206 5.31 12.40 -5.61
N GLY A 207 6.09 11.98 -4.63
CA GLY A 207 6.65 12.81 -3.58
C GLY A 207 8.14 12.55 -3.41
N ILE A 208 8.93 13.60 -3.31
CA ILE A 208 10.39 13.56 -3.20
C ILE A 208 10.80 14.25 -1.89
N ALA A 209 11.50 13.55 -1.01
CA ALA A 209 11.95 14.05 0.28
C ALA A 209 13.13 13.20 0.81
N HIS A 210 13.63 13.50 2.01
CA HIS A 210 14.77 12.76 2.58
C HIS A 210 14.42 11.41 3.25
N ASN A 211 13.14 11.07 3.38
CA ASN A 211 12.69 9.80 3.94
C ASN A 211 11.29 9.41 3.48
N LYS A 212 10.90 8.18 3.83
CA LYS A 212 9.67 7.51 3.38
C LYS A 212 8.39 8.08 3.96
N ILE A 213 8.44 8.75 5.10
CA ILE A 213 7.25 9.37 5.69
C ILE A 213 6.99 10.68 4.95
N LEU A 214 8.00 11.55 4.85
CA LEU A 214 7.91 12.82 4.13
C LEU A 214 7.58 12.61 2.64
N ALA A 215 8.22 11.65 1.96
CA ALA A 215 7.93 11.33 0.56
C ALA A 215 6.47 10.86 0.37
N LYS A 216 5.91 10.09 1.31
CA LYS A 216 4.50 9.66 1.24
C LYS A 216 3.52 10.81 1.48
N LEU A 217 3.86 11.77 2.35
CA LEU A 217 3.07 12.98 2.54
C LEU A 217 3.07 13.83 1.28
N ALA A 218 4.26 14.16 0.76
CA ALA A 218 4.43 14.97 -0.45
C ALA A 218 3.67 14.39 -1.65
N ALA A 219 3.74 13.07 -1.87
CA ALA A 219 3.01 12.39 -2.95
C ALA A 219 1.48 12.52 -2.86
N GLY A 220 0.95 12.89 -1.69
CA GLY A 220 -0.47 13.07 -1.44
C GLY A 220 -0.99 14.50 -1.63
N ILE A 221 -0.12 15.51 -1.71
CA ILE A 221 -0.52 16.93 -1.67
C ILE A 221 -1.20 17.32 -2.99
N HIS A 222 -0.47 17.33 -4.10
CA HIS A 222 -0.93 17.89 -5.38
C HIS A 222 -1.54 16.86 -6.35
N LYS A 223 -2.14 15.77 -5.86
CA LYS A 223 -2.78 14.76 -6.74
C LYS A 223 -3.99 15.35 -7.50
N PRO A 224 -4.23 15.00 -8.78
CA PRO A 224 -3.58 13.96 -9.59
C PRO A 224 -2.45 14.46 -10.49
N ASN A 225 -1.65 13.50 -10.99
CA ASN A 225 -0.71 13.67 -12.09
C ASN A 225 0.30 14.80 -11.89
N ARG A 226 0.73 15.04 -10.64
CA ARG A 226 1.79 15.98 -10.26
C ARG A 226 2.79 15.31 -9.34
N GLN A 227 3.92 15.97 -9.13
CA GLN A 227 4.87 15.57 -8.11
C GLN A 227 5.17 16.72 -7.17
N THR A 228 5.58 16.40 -5.94
CA THR A 228 5.86 17.41 -4.91
C THR A 228 7.19 17.15 -4.24
N VAL A 229 8.06 18.16 -4.23
CA VAL A 229 9.28 18.17 -3.43
C VAL A 229 8.95 18.72 -2.05
N LEU A 230 9.46 18.07 -1.00
CA LEU A 230 9.38 18.53 0.39
C LEU A 230 10.81 18.72 0.93
N PRO A 231 11.36 19.94 0.83
CA PRO A 231 12.65 20.29 1.45
C PRO A 231 12.59 20.17 2.97
N GLN A 232 13.70 19.81 3.61
CA GLN A 232 13.79 19.71 5.06
C GLN A 232 13.44 21.03 5.77
N ALA A 233 13.83 22.17 5.21
CA ALA A 233 13.48 23.50 5.72
C ALA A 233 11.96 23.76 5.79
N SER A 234 11.19 23.23 4.83
CA SER A 234 9.75 23.43 4.73
C SER A 234 8.91 22.51 5.64
N VAL A 235 9.54 21.54 6.33
CA VAL A 235 8.83 20.57 7.18
C VAL A 235 8.10 21.26 8.33
N ALA A 236 8.72 22.25 8.98
CA ALA A 236 8.12 22.96 10.10
C ALA A 236 6.84 23.72 9.69
N GLN A 237 6.86 24.36 8.51
CA GLN A 237 5.69 25.02 7.93
C GLN A 237 4.56 24.01 7.66
N LEU A 238 4.86 22.90 6.99
CA LEU A 238 3.87 21.86 6.71
C LEU A 238 3.26 21.27 8.00
N TYR A 239 4.10 21.00 9.00
CA TYR A 239 3.67 20.41 10.27
C TYR A 239 2.85 21.33 11.18
N SER A 240 2.90 22.65 10.96
CA SER A 240 2.07 23.61 11.69
C SER A 240 0.56 23.41 11.44
N THR A 241 0.19 22.89 10.27
CA THR A 241 -1.21 22.67 9.86
C THR A 241 -1.57 21.20 9.61
N LEU A 242 -0.61 20.28 9.67
CA LEU A 242 -0.81 18.85 9.38
C LEU A 242 -1.30 18.09 10.63
N PRO A 243 -2.53 17.52 10.62
CA PRO A 243 -3.05 16.75 11.75
C PRO A 243 -2.27 15.45 11.98
N VAL A 244 -2.06 15.08 13.26
CA VAL A 244 -1.22 13.93 13.65
C VAL A 244 -1.65 12.62 12.97
N TYR A 245 -2.96 12.38 12.81
CA TYR A 245 -3.50 11.16 12.18
C TYR A 245 -3.15 11.00 10.69
N LYS A 246 -2.66 12.07 10.02
CA LYS A 246 -2.21 12.01 8.62
C LYS A 246 -0.84 11.35 8.46
N ILE A 247 -0.03 11.34 9.51
CA ILE A 247 1.27 10.66 9.48
C ILE A 247 1.07 9.14 9.42
N ARG A 248 1.86 8.48 8.56
CA ARG A 248 1.91 7.02 8.48
C ARG A 248 2.25 6.45 9.86
N SER A 249 1.52 5.39 10.26
CA SER A 249 1.54 4.79 11.61
C SER A 249 0.78 5.54 12.72
N LEU A 250 0.45 6.83 12.55
CA LEU A 250 -0.32 7.60 13.54
C LEU A 250 -1.83 7.65 13.29
N GLY A 251 -2.34 7.30 12.10
CA GLY A 251 -3.80 7.17 11.84
C GLY A 251 -4.54 6.05 12.62
N GLY A 252 -3.93 5.45 13.64
CA GLY A 252 -4.43 4.29 14.40
C GLY A 252 -4.81 4.60 15.85
N LYS A 253 -4.62 3.62 16.76
CA LYS A 253 -4.83 3.82 18.20
C LYS A 253 -3.87 4.88 18.76
N LEU A 254 -2.57 4.77 18.45
CA LEU A 254 -1.52 5.63 18.98
C LEU A 254 -1.78 7.13 18.70
N GLY A 255 -2.14 7.53 17.47
CA GLY A 255 -2.41 8.94 17.20
C GLY A 255 -3.69 9.47 17.86
N ARG A 256 -4.70 8.61 18.09
CA ARG A 256 -5.84 8.98 18.95
C ARG A 256 -5.41 9.14 20.40
N GLU A 257 -4.54 8.26 20.90
CA GLU A 257 -3.99 8.36 22.26
C GLU A 257 -3.20 9.67 22.46
N LEU A 258 -2.39 10.05 21.47
CA LEU A 258 -1.69 11.35 21.43
C LEU A 258 -2.67 12.54 21.37
N GLU A 259 -3.75 12.46 20.58
CA GLU A 259 -4.75 13.53 20.45
C GLU A 259 -5.66 13.66 21.68
N ASP A 260 -6.23 12.55 22.16
CA ASP A 260 -7.23 12.48 23.23
C ASP A 260 -6.62 12.67 24.63
N ILE A 261 -5.42 12.13 24.89
CA ILE A 261 -4.77 12.18 26.21
C ILE A 261 -3.76 13.32 26.31
N HIS A 262 -2.95 13.53 25.26
CA HIS A 262 -1.83 14.49 25.28
C HIS A 262 -2.11 15.79 24.50
N GLY A 263 -3.29 15.93 23.90
CA GLY A 263 -3.70 17.15 23.19
C GLY A 263 -2.93 17.42 21.89
N VAL A 264 -2.21 16.44 21.37
CA VAL A 264 -1.41 16.52 20.14
C VAL A 264 -2.35 16.44 18.94
N LYS A 265 -2.73 17.59 18.38
CA LYS A 265 -3.66 17.66 17.23
C LYS A 265 -2.91 17.80 15.92
N MET A 266 -1.92 18.70 15.90
CA MET A 266 -1.04 18.95 14.76
C MET A 266 0.35 18.34 15.01
N MET A 267 1.10 18.06 13.94
CA MET A 267 2.45 17.54 14.06
C MET A 267 3.41 18.48 14.79
N ALA A 268 3.21 19.80 14.66
CA ALA A 268 3.96 20.79 15.43
C ALA A 268 3.71 20.70 16.96
N ASP A 269 2.61 20.10 17.43
CA ASP A 269 2.37 19.93 18.87
C ASP A 269 3.38 18.99 19.52
N LEU A 270 3.92 18.01 18.78
CA LEU A 270 4.97 17.10 19.27
C LEU A 270 6.27 17.83 19.63
N MET A 271 6.52 19.02 19.07
CA MET A 271 7.71 19.82 19.38
C MET A 271 7.71 20.39 20.81
N LYS A 272 6.55 20.37 21.49
CA LYS A 272 6.40 20.82 22.89
C LYS A 272 7.00 19.83 23.90
N PHE A 273 7.29 18.60 23.49
CA PHE A 273 7.75 17.53 24.36
C PHE A 273 9.22 17.19 24.12
N SER A 274 9.95 16.95 25.20
CA SER A 274 11.28 16.35 25.15
C SER A 274 11.21 14.87 24.76
N GLN A 275 12.34 14.32 24.29
CA GLN A 275 12.43 12.89 24.00
C GLN A 275 12.15 12.03 25.25
N SER A 276 12.53 12.49 26.44
CA SER A 276 12.25 11.76 27.69
C SER A 276 10.76 11.69 28.00
N GLU A 277 10.00 12.76 27.76
CA GLU A 277 8.55 12.78 27.95
C GLU A 277 7.85 11.87 26.95
N LEU A 278 8.19 11.96 25.66
CA LEU A 278 7.62 11.08 24.63
C LEU A 278 7.94 9.59 24.87
N THR A 279 9.13 9.28 25.40
CA THR A 279 9.49 7.92 25.82
C THR A 279 8.66 7.45 27.02
N LYS A 280 8.36 8.31 28.00
CA LYS A 280 7.50 7.97 29.15
C LYS A 280 6.02 7.82 28.77
N MET A 281 5.57 8.51 27.73
CA MET A 281 4.20 8.42 27.20
C MET A 281 3.95 7.15 26.38
N CYS A 282 5.02 6.52 25.89
CA CYS A 282 4.95 5.35 25.01
C CYS A 282 5.96 4.29 25.47
N ASP A 283 6.87 3.90 24.57
CA ASP A 283 8.06 3.09 24.85
C ASP A 283 9.30 3.82 24.29
N GLU A 284 10.50 3.36 24.64
CA GLU A 284 11.77 3.99 24.21
C GLU A 284 11.89 4.13 22.69
N ARG A 285 11.48 3.11 21.94
CA ARG A 285 11.55 3.09 20.48
C ARG A 285 10.55 4.06 19.87
N MET A 286 9.31 4.04 20.36
CA MET A 286 8.23 4.88 19.86
C MET A 286 8.42 6.34 20.25
N GLY A 287 8.83 6.64 21.48
CA GLY A 287 9.11 8.00 21.95
C GLY A 287 10.29 8.64 21.22
N THR A 288 11.36 7.87 21.00
CA THR A 288 12.49 8.31 20.15
C THR A 288 12.05 8.55 18.71
N TRP A 289 11.24 7.65 18.13
CA TRP A 289 10.71 7.84 16.77
C TRP A 289 9.80 9.07 16.67
N LEU A 290 8.88 9.28 17.61
CA LEU A 290 8.01 10.47 17.68
C LEU A 290 8.83 11.77 17.75
N TYR A 291 9.87 11.80 18.58
CA TYR A 291 10.76 12.95 18.71
C TYR A 291 11.49 13.30 17.41
N GLN A 292 11.94 12.28 16.66
CA GLN A 292 12.62 12.46 15.37
C GLN A 292 11.64 12.85 14.26
N ILE A 293 10.50 12.16 14.13
CA ILE A 293 9.56 12.42 13.03
C ILE A 293 8.84 13.76 13.19
N ALA A 294 8.70 14.29 14.42
CA ALA A 294 8.25 15.67 14.68
C ALA A 294 9.18 16.74 14.08
N ARG A 295 10.46 16.39 13.85
CA ARG A 295 11.49 17.23 13.20
C ARG A 295 11.71 16.85 11.72
N GLY A 296 10.86 15.97 11.18
CA GLY A 296 10.98 15.47 9.81
C GLY A 296 11.95 14.31 9.63
N TYR A 297 12.66 13.87 10.67
CA TYR A 297 13.68 12.83 10.55
C TYR A 297 13.09 11.42 10.73
N ASP A 298 13.44 10.52 9.81
CA ASP A 298 13.12 9.09 9.89
C ASP A 298 14.18 8.27 9.17
N ASN A 299 14.72 7.27 9.87
CA ASN A 299 15.80 6.41 9.40
C ASN A 299 15.31 5.05 8.85
N GLU A 300 14.01 4.87 8.56
CA GLU A 300 13.53 3.65 7.90
C GLU A 300 14.14 3.60 6.48
N PRO A 301 14.97 2.59 6.14
CA PRO A 301 15.54 2.49 4.80
C PRO A 301 14.47 2.09 3.79
N VAL A 302 14.67 2.44 2.52
CA VAL A 302 13.97 1.78 1.43
C VAL A 302 14.54 0.37 1.32
N GLN A 303 13.70 -0.65 1.42
CA GLN A 303 14.12 -2.06 1.35
C GLN A 303 13.83 -2.60 -0.05
N ALA A 304 14.87 -2.88 -0.83
CA ALA A 304 14.76 -3.52 -2.14
C ALA A 304 13.89 -4.80 -2.06
N ARG A 305 12.63 -4.69 -2.49
CA ARG A 305 11.59 -5.70 -2.27
C ARG A 305 10.43 -5.48 -3.22
N LEU A 306 10.48 -6.17 -4.36
CA LEU A 306 9.47 -6.13 -5.41
C LEU A 306 8.28 -7.07 -5.13
N ILE A 307 8.56 -8.20 -4.46
CA ILE A 307 7.61 -9.29 -4.19
C ILE A 307 6.99 -9.23 -2.79
N SER A 308 5.75 -9.70 -2.67
CA SER A 308 5.03 -9.78 -1.40
C SER A 308 5.67 -10.79 -0.45
N LYS A 309 5.60 -10.53 0.86
CA LYS A 309 6.05 -11.48 1.92
C LYS A 309 5.04 -12.62 2.17
N SER A 310 3.81 -12.49 1.66
CA SER A 310 2.75 -13.50 1.74
C SER A 310 1.85 -13.48 0.49
N ILE A 311 1.16 -14.60 0.25
CA ILE A 311 0.10 -14.73 -0.76
C ILE A 311 -1.16 -15.18 -0.04
N ALA A 312 -2.24 -14.41 -0.25
CA ALA A 312 -3.40 -14.41 0.63
C ALA A 312 -4.72 -14.34 -0.16
N CYS A 313 -5.69 -15.17 0.22
CA CYS A 313 -7.06 -15.17 -0.30
C CYS A 313 -8.06 -15.23 0.88
N CYS A 314 -9.17 -14.52 0.79
CA CYS A 314 -10.17 -14.49 1.85
C CYS A 314 -11.55 -14.06 1.35
N LYS A 315 -12.57 -14.26 2.19
CA LYS A 315 -13.94 -13.79 1.94
C LYS A 315 -14.64 -13.44 3.26
N ASN A 316 -15.36 -12.32 3.25
CA ASN A 316 -16.33 -11.95 4.29
C ASN A 316 -17.71 -12.52 3.94
N PHE A 317 -18.45 -12.92 4.96
CA PHE A 317 -19.79 -13.53 4.92
C PHE A 317 -20.75 -12.73 5.81
N PRO A 318 -21.15 -11.51 5.39
CA PRO A 318 -21.85 -10.58 6.28
C PRO A 318 -23.33 -10.94 6.49
N GLY A 319 -23.79 -10.85 7.74
CA GLY A 319 -25.21 -10.95 8.09
C GLY A 319 -25.85 -12.27 7.64
N ARG A 320 -26.89 -12.19 6.80
CA ARG A 320 -27.60 -13.37 6.26
C ARG A 320 -26.74 -14.24 5.33
N MET A 321 -25.55 -13.79 4.94
CA MET A 321 -24.59 -14.59 4.17
C MET A 321 -23.61 -15.38 5.05
N SER A 322 -23.68 -15.24 6.38
CA SER A 322 -22.81 -16.00 7.31
C SER A 322 -23.00 -17.50 7.14
N LEU A 323 -21.89 -18.24 7.19
CA LEU A 323 -21.91 -19.68 6.93
C LEU A 323 -22.53 -20.38 8.14
N SER A 324 -23.59 -21.14 7.87
CA SER A 324 -24.46 -21.73 8.89
C SER A 324 -24.71 -23.22 8.68
N LYS A 325 -24.05 -23.84 7.69
CA LYS A 325 -24.10 -25.28 7.38
C LYS A 325 -22.72 -25.81 7.00
N GLY A 326 -22.38 -27.04 7.40
CA GLY A 326 -21.05 -27.63 7.13
C GLY A 326 -20.69 -27.70 5.64
N LYS A 327 -21.67 -27.98 4.78
CA LYS A 327 -21.50 -27.96 3.30
C LYS A 327 -21.08 -26.60 2.76
N GLU A 328 -21.57 -25.50 3.35
CA GLU A 328 -21.21 -24.13 2.94
C GLU A 328 -19.77 -23.81 3.37
N VAL A 329 -19.37 -24.23 4.58
CA VAL A 329 -18.00 -24.07 5.08
C VAL A 329 -17.01 -24.83 4.21
N GLU A 330 -17.28 -26.09 3.89
CA GLU A 330 -16.45 -26.88 2.97
C GLU A 330 -16.36 -26.27 1.58
N HIS A 331 -17.48 -25.87 0.97
CA HIS A 331 -17.46 -25.18 -0.34
C HIS A 331 -16.47 -24.01 -0.35
N TRP A 332 -16.55 -23.14 0.66
CA TRP A 332 -15.66 -21.98 0.76
C TRP A 332 -14.21 -22.31 1.12
N LEU A 333 -13.94 -23.36 1.89
CA LEU A 333 -12.56 -23.84 2.10
C LEU A 333 -11.93 -24.32 0.80
N ASN A 334 -12.66 -25.07 -0.03
CA ASN A 334 -12.18 -25.54 -1.32
C ASN A 334 -11.98 -24.34 -2.28
N LYS A 335 -12.95 -23.40 -2.39
CA LYS A 335 -12.81 -22.21 -3.26
C LYS A 335 -11.66 -21.28 -2.89
N LEU A 336 -11.36 -21.10 -1.61
CA LEU A 336 -10.17 -20.37 -1.18
C LEU A 336 -8.89 -21.16 -1.44
N THR A 337 -8.91 -22.48 -1.30
CA THR A 337 -7.74 -23.33 -1.56
C THR A 337 -7.37 -23.41 -3.05
N GLU A 338 -8.38 -23.50 -3.94
CA GLU A 338 -8.22 -23.43 -5.40
C GLU A 338 -7.41 -22.17 -5.80
N GLU A 339 -7.84 -20.98 -5.35
CA GLU A 339 -7.14 -19.72 -5.63
C GLU A 339 -5.76 -19.62 -4.97
N LEU A 340 -5.62 -20.08 -3.72
CA LEU A 340 -4.32 -20.04 -3.05
C LEU A 340 -3.29 -20.91 -3.79
N LEU A 341 -3.70 -22.10 -4.22
CA LEU A 341 -2.85 -23.03 -4.95
C LEU A 341 -2.43 -22.48 -6.32
N GLU A 342 -3.39 -21.98 -7.11
CA GLU A 342 -3.14 -21.32 -8.40
C GLU A 342 -2.08 -20.22 -8.26
N ARG A 343 -2.29 -19.28 -7.33
CA ARG A 343 -1.38 -18.15 -7.08
C ARG A 343 -0.04 -18.54 -6.48
N LEU A 344 0.06 -19.70 -5.82
CA LEU A 344 1.33 -20.24 -5.31
C LEU A 344 2.14 -20.91 -6.41
N LEU A 345 1.49 -21.61 -7.34
CA LEU A 345 2.14 -22.20 -8.51
C LEU A 345 2.66 -21.09 -9.45
N GLU A 346 1.83 -20.07 -9.71
CA GLU A 346 2.25 -18.82 -10.38
C GLU A 346 3.50 -18.20 -9.75
N ASP A 347 3.52 -18.05 -8.42
CA ASP A 347 4.63 -17.43 -7.68
C ASP A 347 5.90 -18.29 -7.63
N GLU A 348 5.76 -19.62 -7.58
CA GLU A 348 6.90 -20.53 -7.74
C GLU A 348 7.53 -20.38 -9.13
N THR A 349 6.72 -20.37 -10.18
CA THR A 349 7.20 -20.26 -11.57
C THR A 349 7.89 -18.91 -11.81
N MET A 350 7.23 -17.79 -11.45
CA MET A 350 7.76 -16.45 -11.69
C MET A 350 8.92 -16.07 -10.75
N ASN A 351 8.81 -16.39 -9.47
CA ASN A 351 9.67 -15.83 -8.42
C ASN A 351 10.58 -16.88 -7.75
N GLN A 352 10.62 -18.10 -8.29
CA GLN A 352 11.53 -19.19 -7.90
C GLN A 352 11.61 -19.40 -6.38
N ARG A 353 10.43 -19.47 -5.73
CA ARG A 353 10.33 -19.58 -4.28
C ARG A 353 9.15 -20.43 -3.83
N LYS A 354 9.25 -21.03 -2.64
CA LYS A 354 8.19 -21.82 -2.00
C LYS A 354 7.83 -21.31 -0.61
N ALA A 355 6.55 -21.02 -0.39
CA ALA A 355 6.01 -20.81 0.95
C ALA A 355 6.15 -22.08 1.79
N LYS A 356 6.48 -21.91 3.08
CA LYS A 356 6.64 -23.02 4.02
C LYS A 356 5.60 -23.06 5.13
N HIS A 357 4.82 -22.00 5.28
CA HIS A 357 3.76 -21.92 6.29
C HIS A 357 2.48 -21.35 5.67
N MET A 358 1.34 -21.76 6.22
CA MET A 358 0.03 -21.20 5.95
C MET A 358 -0.57 -20.69 7.26
N VAL A 359 -1.11 -19.47 7.25
CA VAL A 359 -1.99 -18.96 8.29
C VAL A 359 -3.43 -19.16 7.84
N PHE A 360 -4.20 -19.87 8.66
CA PHE A 360 -5.66 -19.96 8.58
C PHE A 360 -6.27 -18.90 9.49
N SER A 361 -7.24 -18.15 9.00
CA SER A 361 -7.93 -17.08 9.74
C SER A 361 -9.43 -17.24 9.61
N ILE A 362 -10.14 -17.04 10.72
CA ILE A 362 -11.60 -17.18 10.84
C ILE A 362 -12.18 -16.01 11.63
N ARG A 363 -13.45 -15.69 11.38
CA ARG A 363 -14.25 -14.87 12.29
C ARG A 363 -15.58 -15.53 12.55
N LEU A 364 -15.96 -15.62 13.82
CA LEU A 364 -17.17 -16.24 14.31
C LEU A 364 -18.10 -15.17 14.88
N GLN A 365 -19.41 -15.33 14.73
CA GLN A 365 -20.40 -14.47 15.37
C GLN A 365 -21.04 -15.18 16.57
N GLU A 366 -20.74 -14.70 17.78
CA GLU A 366 -21.20 -15.29 19.04
C GLU A 366 -22.49 -14.64 19.55
N GLY A 367 -23.53 -15.47 19.71
CA GLY A 367 -24.80 -15.08 20.33
C GLY A 367 -25.66 -14.08 19.55
N GLY A 368 -26.90 -13.89 20.02
CA GLY A 368 -27.90 -13.05 19.37
C GLY A 368 -27.60 -11.54 19.35
N ARG A 369 -26.49 -11.09 19.96
CA ARG A 369 -26.07 -9.67 19.99
C ARG A 369 -25.01 -9.30 18.96
N GLY A 370 -24.57 -10.24 18.11
CA GLY A 370 -23.72 -9.94 16.96
C GLY A 370 -22.27 -9.55 17.29
N LYS A 371 -21.73 -10.02 18.43
CA LYS A 371 -20.30 -9.87 18.74
C LYS A 371 -19.51 -10.76 17.79
N GLU A 372 -18.64 -10.18 16.98
CA GLU A 372 -17.71 -10.93 16.15
C GLU A 372 -16.39 -11.19 16.91
N VAL A 373 -15.87 -12.42 16.84
CA VAL A 373 -14.57 -12.81 17.39
C VAL A 373 -13.69 -13.32 16.25
N GLY A 374 -12.58 -12.63 16.01
CA GLY A 374 -11.56 -13.02 15.04
C GLY A 374 -10.51 -13.93 15.65
N SER A 375 -9.98 -14.89 14.89
CA SER A 375 -8.91 -15.79 15.35
C SER A 375 -8.09 -16.34 14.19
N SER A 376 -6.86 -16.79 14.45
CA SER A 376 -6.00 -17.43 13.46
C SER A 376 -5.10 -18.52 14.03
N LYS A 377 -4.61 -19.42 13.17
CA LYS A 377 -3.54 -20.39 13.46
C LYS A 377 -2.56 -20.47 12.30
N SER A 378 -1.28 -20.59 12.63
CA SER A 378 -0.19 -20.84 11.69
C SER A 378 0.16 -22.33 11.69
N VAL A 379 0.29 -22.93 10.50
CA VAL A 379 0.64 -24.34 10.30
C VAL A 379 1.68 -24.51 9.19
N PRO A 380 2.47 -25.60 9.18
CA PRO A 380 3.34 -25.92 8.05
C PRO A 380 2.55 -26.12 6.75
N LEU A 381 3.09 -25.63 5.63
CA LEU A 381 2.51 -25.84 4.31
C LEU A 381 3.16 -27.09 3.67
N LEU A 382 2.47 -28.23 3.73
CA LEU A 382 3.00 -29.57 3.39
C LEU A 382 3.20 -29.85 1.89
N GLY A 383 3.01 -28.84 1.04
CA GLY A 383 3.20 -28.90 -0.41
C GLY A 383 2.10 -28.14 -1.17
N TYR A 384 2.39 -27.82 -2.43
CA TYR A 384 1.43 -27.19 -3.33
C TYR A 384 0.54 -28.26 -3.97
N ASN A 385 -0.42 -28.74 -3.17
CA ASN A 385 -1.41 -29.72 -3.58
C ASN A 385 -2.74 -29.39 -2.88
N HIS A 386 -3.83 -29.40 -3.63
CA HIS A 386 -5.14 -28.95 -3.16
C HIS A 386 -5.59 -29.70 -1.89
N GLU A 387 -5.52 -31.03 -1.91
CA GLU A 387 -5.94 -31.88 -0.80
C GLU A 387 -5.12 -31.61 0.47
N LYS A 388 -3.79 -31.50 0.35
CA LYS A 388 -2.91 -31.18 1.49
C LYS A 388 -3.26 -29.82 2.12
N ILE A 389 -3.57 -28.82 1.30
CA ILE A 389 -3.91 -27.47 1.78
C ILE A 389 -5.29 -27.47 2.45
N VAL A 390 -6.32 -28.07 1.81
CA VAL A 390 -7.66 -28.22 2.40
C VAL A 390 -7.61 -28.98 3.71
N ASN A 391 -6.91 -30.12 3.78
CA ASN A 391 -6.80 -30.91 5.01
C ASN A 391 -6.09 -30.13 6.13
N SER A 392 -5.05 -29.35 5.81
CA SER A 392 -4.41 -28.46 6.78
C SER A 392 -5.38 -27.35 7.28
N ALA A 393 -6.17 -26.77 6.38
CA ALA A 393 -7.19 -25.77 6.73
C ALA A 393 -8.32 -26.38 7.60
N ARG A 394 -8.79 -27.60 7.29
CA ARG A 394 -9.74 -28.36 8.11
C ARG A 394 -9.19 -28.64 9.51
N MET A 395 -7.91 -29.04 9.63
CA MET A 395 -7.26 -29.24 10.93
C MET A 395 -7.20 -27.95 11.76
N CYS A 396 -6.97 -26.79 11.12
CA CYS A 396 -7.09 -25.49 11.79
C CYS A 396 -8.53 -25.17 12.20
N LEU A 397 -9.51 -25.41 11.32
CA LEU A 397 -10.93 -25.19 11.60
C LEU A 397 -11.41 -25.99 12.81
N LYS A 398 -10.98 -27.24 12.95
CA LYS A 398 -11.26 -28.11 14.11
C LYS A 398 -10.67 -27.62 15.45
N LYS A 399 -9.85 -26.56 15.45
CA LYS A 399 -9.40 -25.86 16.67
C LYS A 399 -10.29 -24.69 17.08
N PHE A 400 -11.25 -24.30 16.23
CA PHE A 400 -12.16 -23.18 16.43
C PHE A 400 -13.64 -23.59 16.44
N CYS A 401 -13.98 -24.65 15.72
CA CYS A 401 -15.33 -25.20 15.61
C CYS A 401 -15.25 -26.72 15.78
N THR A 402 -16.19 -27.34 16.49
CA THR A 402 -16.24 -28.79 16.72
C THR A 402 -17.15 -29.52 15.73
N GLN A 403 -17.85 -28.79 14.87
CA GLN A 403 -18.77 -29.33 13.87
C GLN A 403 -18.04 -29.99 12.69
N GLU A 404 -18.65 -31.01 12.11
CA GLU A 404 -18.14 -31.71 10.93
C GLU A 404 -18.80 -31.18 9.64
N PRO A 405 -18.20 -31.40 8.46
CA PRO A 405 -18.77 -31.03 7.16
C PRO A 405 -20.22 -31.46 6.90
N SER A 406 -20.64 -32.59 7.48
CA SER A 406 -21.99 -33.14 7.34
C SER A 406 -23.04 -32.41 8.18
N THR A 407 -22.65 -31.56 9.14
CA THR A 407 -23.57 -30.93 10.08
C THR A 407 -24.50 -29.94 9.37
N SER A 408 -25.82 -30.13 9.56
CA SER A 408 -26.88 -29.31 8.98
C SER A 408 -26.96 -27.90 9.56
N VAL A 409 -26.42 -27.68 10.77
CA VAL A 409 -26.36 -26.40 11.48
C VAL A 409 -24.94 -26.16 12.01
N TRP A 410 -24.36 -25.02 11.67
CA TRP A 410 -23.04 -24.58 12.12
C TRP A 410 -23.19 -23.39 13.06
N SER A 411 -22.74 -23.52 14.31
CA SER A 411 -22.87 -22.50 15.35
C SER A 411 -21.64 -22.48 16.27
N PRO A 412 -21.02 -21.32 16.54
CA PRO A 412 -21.35 -19.98 16.02
C PRO A 412 -21.15 -19.87 14.49
N THR A 413 -21.92 -19.00 13.84
CA THR A 413 -21.84 -18.84 12.38
C THR A 413 -20.55 -18.16 11.95
N ILE A 414 -20.03 -18.52 10.78
CA ILE A 414 -18.77 -17.96 10.28
C ILE A 414 -19.04 -16.70 9.44
N THR A 415 -18.44 -15.56 9.83
CA THR A 415 -18.53 -14.29 9.08
C THR A 415 -17.27 -13.95 8.28
N PHE A 416 -16.18 -14.72 8.43
CA PHE A 416 -14.97 -14.59 7.60
C PHE A 416 -14.18 -15.91 7.52
N LEU A 417 -13.62 -16.20 6.36
CA LEU A 417 -12.56 -17.20 6.17
C LEU A 417 -11.40 -16.59 5.36
N GLY A 418 -10.17 -16.96 5.71
CA GLY A 418 -8.97 -16.54 5.01
C GLY A 418 -7.82 -17.55 5.12
N LEU A 419 -7.07 -17.68 4.04
CA LEU A 419 -5.83 -18.47 3.97
C LEU A 419 -4.69 -17.56 3.50
N SER A 420 -3.51 -17.72 4.10
CA SER A 420 -2.32 -16.92 3.76
C SER A 420 -1.06 -17.75 3.82
N ALA A 421 -0.49 -18.06 2.66
CA ALA A 421 0.82 -18.68 2.54
C ALA A 421 1.95 -17.65 2.72
N GLY A 422 3.05 -18.06 3.34
CA GLY A 422 4.21 -17.22 3.61
C GLY A 422 5.40 -18.01 4.14
N LYS A 423 6.36 -17.29 4.73
CA LYS A 423 7.71 -17.80 5.04
C LYS A 423 8.32 -18.48 3.81
N PHE A 424 8.45 -17.71 2.73
CA PHE A 424 9.03 -18.17 1.48
C PHE A 424 10.51 -18.51 1.65
N VAL A 425 10.95 -19.58 1.01
CA VAL A 425 12.36 -19.90 0.78
C VAL A 425 12.62 -20.00 -0.71
N ASP A 426 13.81 -19.61 -1.12
CA ASP A 426 14.28 -19.73 -2.51
C ASP A 426 14.29 -21.20 -2.97
N THR A 427 13.92 -21.45 -4.22
CA THR A 427 14.02 -22.77 -4.87
C THR A 427 15.09 -22.82 -5.95
N SER A 428 15.66 -21.67 -6.34
CA SER A 428 16.81 -21.63 -7.25
C SER A 428 18.02 -22.32 -6.60
N ASN A 429 18.57 -23.31 -7.31
CA ASN A 429 19.81 -24.00 -7.00
C ASN A 429 20.00 -24.61 -5.59
N LYS A 430 19.20 -25.65 -5.28
CA LYS A 430 19.67 -26.73 -4.39
C LYS A 430 21.02 -27.34 -4.86
N LEU A 431 21.28 -27.36 -6.17
CA LEU A 431 22.55 -27.86 -6.73
C LEU A 431 23.76 -27.01 -6.31
N MET A 432 23.70 -25.67 -6.39
CA MET A 432 24.82 -24.82 -5.95
C MET A 432 25.09 -24.94 -4.45
N GLN A 433 24.06 -25.17 -3.63
CA GLN A 433 24.27 -25.40 -2.19
C GLN A 433 25.00 -26.72 -1.92
N LEU A 434 24.73 -27.78 -2.69
CA LEU A 434 25.47 -29.05 -2.63
C LEU A 434 26.92 -28.91 -3.13
N PHE A 435 27.15 -28.24 -4.27
CA PHE A 435 28.51 -27.99 -4.78
C PHE A 435 29.32 -27.01 -3.91
N GLY A 436 28.66 -26.04 -3.26
CA GLY A 436 29.27 -25.16 -2.28
C GLY A 436 29.67 -25.88 -1.00
N ALA A 437 28.88 -26.88 -0.56
CA ALA A 437 29.25 -27.75 0.55
C ALA A 437 30.44 -28.66 0.19
N MET A 438 30.49 -29.22 -1.02
CA MET A 438 31.64 -30.03 -1.47
C MET A 438 32.95 -29.23 -1.58
N LYS A 439 32.91 -27.93 -1.90
CA LYS A 439 34.12 -27.08 -1.88
C LYS A 439 34.65 -26.76 -0.48
N LYS A 440 33.89 -27.00 0.60
CA LYS A 440 34.35 -26.76 1.98
C LYS A 440 35.11 -27.93 2.63
N ASN A 441 35.16 -29.11 2.00
CA ASN A 441 35.91 -30.27 2.49
C ASN A 441 37.21 -30.51 1.71
N ARG A 442 38.12 -29.52 1.70
CA ARG A 442 39.55 -29.74 1.51
C ARG A 442 40.28 -29.29 2.78
N PRO A 443 41.08 -30.16 3.43
CA PRO A 443 41.91 -29.73 4.57
C PRO A 443 42.94 -28.70 4.12
N SER A 444 43.08 -27.64 4.89
CA SER A 444 44.19 -26.68 4.78
C SER A 444 45.45 -27.27 5.40
N SER A 445 46.53 -27.39 4.63
CA SER A 445 47.89 -27.53 5.16
C SER A 445 48.42 -26.14 5.55
N GLU A 446 49.20 -26.07 6.63
CA GLU A 446 49.56 -24.83 7.31
C GLU A 446 50.71 -24.04 6.67
N ALA A 447 50.68 -22.73 6.98
CA ALA A 447 51.73 -21.71 7.04
C ALA A 447 53.15 -21.96 6.47
N ALA A 448 53.62 -20.96 5.73
CA ALA A 448 54.93 -20.35 5.93
C ALA A 448 54.86 -18.83 5.62
N GLU A 449 55.58 -18.02 6.39
CA GLU A 449 55.89 -16.60 6.14
C GLU A 449 56.86 -16.52 4.91
N ASP A 450 57.14 -15.40 4.24
CA ASP A 450 57.70 -14.17 4.79
C ASP A 450 57.97 -13.09 3.68
N THR A 451 58.26 -11.86 4.13
CA THR A 451 59.06 -10.77 3.51
C THR A 451 58.85 -10.21 2.07
N ALA A 452 58.54 -8.90 2.05
CA ALA A 452 59.33 -7.80 1.41
C ALA A 452 59.10 -7.29 -0.05
N ASN A 453 58.67 -6.01 -0.10
CA ASN A 453 59.22 -4.85 -0.85
C ASN A 453 59.07 -4.62 -2.39
N GLN A 454 58.55 -3.40 -2.65
CA GLN A 454 59.01 -2.37 -3.61
C GLN A 454 58.60 -2.37 -5.11
N ASN A 455 57.85 -1.31 -5.43
CA ASN A 455 57.99 -0.39 -6.58
C ASN A 455 58.19 -0.93 -8.01
N THR A 456 57.23 -0.67 -8.91
CA THR A 456 57.36 0.33 -10.02
C THR A 456 56.10 0.41 -10.89
N GLU A 457 55.75 1.63 -11.32
CA GLU A 457 54.91 1.94 -12.50
C GLU A 457 55.82 2.24 -13.71
N PRO A 458 55.33 2.48 -14.97
CA PRO A 458 53.96 2.40 -15.49
C PRO A 458 53.83 1.54 -16.78
N GLY A 459 52.61 1.32 -17.28
CA GLY A 459 52.40 0.85 -18.67
C GLY A 459 51.00 0.35 -19.06
N ASP A 460 50.42 1.01 -20.07
CA ASP A 460 49.37 0.57 -21.01
C ASP A 460 47.98 0.07 -20.55
N THR A 461 47.01 0.98 -20.75
CA THR A 461 45.70 0.77 -21.38
C THR A 461 45.19 -0.65 -21.62
N CYS A 462 44.10 -1.00 -20.93
CA CYS A 462 42.97 -1.71 -21.56
C CYS A 462 41.65 -1.33 -20.90
N VAL A 463 40.64 -1.04 -21.73
CA VAL A 463 39.27 -0.76 -21.30
C VAL A 463 38.63 -2.05 -20.82
N ASN A 464 38.02 -2.05 -19.63
CA ASN A 464 37.16 -3.13 -19.17
C ASN A 464 35.85 -2.56 -18.62
N GLU A 465 34.76 -2.77 -19.35
CA GLU A 465 33.41 -2.50 -18.89
C GLU A 465 33.07 -3.41 -17.70
N SER A 466 32.98 -2.84 -16.50
CA SER A 466 32.52 -3.57 -15.31
C SER A 466 31.00 -3.75 -15.36
N GLN A 467 30.53 -4.75 -16.12
CA GLN A 467 29.14 -5.20 -16.01
C GLN A 467 28.89 -5.78 -14.61
N GLY A 468 28.30 -4.97 -13.73
CA GLY A 468 27.74 -5.41 -12.46
C GLY A 468 26.65 -6.49 -12.65
N PRO A 469 26.35 -7.29 -11.61
CA PRO A 469 25.50 -8.46 -11.75
C PRO A 469 24.05 -8.09 -12.10
N LYS A 470 23.68 -8.28 -13.37
CA LYS A 470 22.30 -8.11 -13.85
C LYS A 470 21.34 -8.99 -13.03
N SER A 471 20.31 -8.36 -12.48
CA SER A 471 19.24 -9.05 -11.74
C SER A 471 18.55 -10.08 -12.64
N LYS A 472 18.55 -11.35 -12.24
CA LYS A 472 18.06 -12.51 -13.02
C LYS A 472 16.53 -12.57 -13.20
N TYR A 473 15.84 -11.44 -13.09
CA TYR A 473 14.39 -11.41 -12.92
C TYR A 473 13.62 -11.68 -14.23
N PHE A 474 14.18 -11.34 -15.40
CA PHE A 474 13.43 -11.30 -16.66
C PHE A 474 14.22 -11.72 -17.92
N GLU A 475 14.74 -12.95 -17.98
CA GLU A 475 15.23 -13.52 -19.26
C GLU A 475 14.15 -14.26 -20.08
N ASN A 476 12.93 -14.46 -19.54
CA ASN A 476 11.91 -15.33 -20.15
C ASN A 476 10.52 -14.67 -20.33
N VAL A 477 10.40 -13.58 -21.10
CA VAL A 477 9.14 -13.23 -21.81
C VAL A 477 9.45 -12.60 -23.17
N ALA A 478 9.66 -13.44 -24.19
CA ALA A 478 9.62 -13.03 -25.60
C ALA A 478 8.89 -14.12 -26.40
N GLY A 479 7.61 -13.89 -26.69
CA GLY A 479 6.73 -14.84 -27.35
C GLY A 479 5.34 -14.22 -27.49
N VAL A 480 5.04 -13.73 -28.68
CA VAL A 480 3.77 -13.07 -29.03
C VAL A 480 2.82 -14.12 -29.60
N ASP A 481 1.54 -14.08 -29.24
CA ASP A 481 0.48 -14.48 -30.18
C ASP A 481 -0.88 -13.81 -29.88
N GLU A 482 -1.69 -13.62 -30.91
CA GLU A 482 -2.94 -12.86 -30.88
C GLU A 482 -4.19 -13.74 -30.70
N GLY A 483 -5.28 -13.25 -30.07
CA GLY A 483 -6.49 -14.09 -29.95
C GLY A 483 -7.69 -13.59 -29.14
N HIS A 484 -8.43 -12.62 -29.67
CA HIS A 484 -9.90 -12.44 -29.61
C HIS A 484 -10.73 -12.77 -28.33
N SER A 485 -11.56 -11.79 -27.94
CA SER A 485 -12.65 -11.92 -26.95
C SER A 485 -13.99 -11.48 -27.56
N PRO A 486 -15.11 -12.22 -27.38
CA PRO A 486 -16.45 -11.76 -27.72
C PRO A 486 -17.28 -11.39 -26.48
N VAL A 487 -17.82 -10.16 -26.48
CA VAL A 487 -18.87 -9.70 -25.56
C VAL A 487 -20.00 -9.13 -26.40
N ASP A 488 -21.25 -9.53 -26.14
CA ASP A 488 -22.40 -8.63 -26.31
C ASP A 488 -23.72 -9.20 -25.76
N ARG A 489 -24.54 -8.32 -25.13
CA ARG A 489 -25.96 -8.03 -25.44
C ARG A 489 -26.77 -7.48 -24.24
N ILE A 490 -27.30 -6.24 -24.40
CA ILE A 490 -28.74 -5.83 -24.25
C ILE A 490 -29.38 -5.96 -22.82
N ALA A 491 -30.25 -5.09 -22.27
CA ALA A 491 -30.91 -3.83 -22.65
C ALA A 491 -31.22 -2.96 -21.40
N ALA A 492 -31.80 -1.76 -21.60
CA ALA A 492 -32.22 -0.82 -20.57
C ALA A 492 -33.75 -0.73 -20.38
N SER A 493 -34.21 -0.19 -19.24
CA SER A 493 -35.52 0.48 -19.10
C SER A 493 -35.50 1.59 -18.03
N LYS A 494 -36.31 2.64 -18.23
CA LYS A 494 -36.56 3.81 -17.34
C LYS A 494 -37.64 3.42 -16.27
N VAL A 495 -38.13 4.20 -15.28
CA VAL A 495 -38.56 5.62 -15.16
C VAL A 495 -38.77 5.99 -13.65
N GLY A 496 -38.71 7.29 -13.28
CA GLY A 496 -39.38 7.88 -12.08
C GLY A 496 -38.49 8.05 -10.82
N ALA A 497 -38.23 9.22 -10.21
CA ALA A 497 -39.09 10.34 -9.74
C ALA A 497 -39.99 9.95 -8.53
N GLU A 498 -40.12 10.70 -7.41
CA GLU A 498 -39.59 12.03 -7.01
C GLU A 498 -39.82 12.29 -5.49
N THR A 499 -39.02 13.16 -4.83
CA THR A 499 -39.37 13.97 -3.60
C THR A 499 -39.76 13.24 -2.27
N ASN A 500 -39.77 13.82 -1.04
CA ASN A 500 -39.16 15.03 -0.46
C ASN A 500 -39.02 14.97 1.10
N LEU A 501 -38.08 15.78 1.64
CA LEU A 501 -38.08 16.49 2.94
C LEU A 501 -37.95 15.76 4.32
N ARG A 502 -37.61 16.59 5.33
CA ARG A 502 -37.02 16.35 6.69
C ARG A 502 -38.09 16.63 7.81
N PRO A 503 -37.83 16.82 9.15
CA PRO A 503 -36.55 16.86 9.93
C PRO A 503 -36.50 16.31 11.39
N ASN A 504 -35.27 16.33 11.96
CA ASN A 504 -34.81 16.58 13.35
C ASN A 504 -35.52 16.02 14.62
N ALA A 505 -34.72 15.57 15.60
CA ALA A 505 -34.57 16.20 16.93
C ALA A 505 -33.36 15.66 17.74
N THR A 506 -32.94 16.40 18.79
CA THR A 506 -31.80 16.19 19.75
C THR A 506 -32.05 15.01 20.74
N ALA A 507 -31.24 14.60 21.74
CA ALA A 507 -30.02 15.06 22.43
C ALA A 507 -29.01 13.89 22.76
N THR A 508 -28.53 13.74 24.01
CA THR A 508 -27.31 13.04 24.49
C THR A 508 -27.51 12.25 25.81
N LEU A 509 -26.59 11.31 26.17
CA LEU A 509 -25.70 11.38 27.38
C LEU A 509 -25.03 10.04 27.81
N LYS A 510 -23.79 10.21 28.32
CA LYS A 510 -23.03 9.49 29.38
C LYS A 510 -22.54 8.03 29.24
N ASP A 511 -21.20 7.95 29.22
CA ASP A 511 -20.26 7.10 29.98
C ASP A 511 -20.73 5.83 30.71
N GLU A 512 -19.95 4.77 30.52
CA GLU A 512 -19.44 3.98 31.65
C GLU A 512 -18.06 3.37 31.30
N THR A 513 -17.12 3.45 32.24
CA THR A 513 -15.71 3.06 32.10
C THR A 513 -15.48 1.57 32.44
N MET A 514 -14.62 0.85 31.69
CA MET A 514 -13.92 -0.33 32.24
C MET A 514 -12.49 -0.51 31.68
N ASN A 515 -11.57 -0.78 32.60
CA ASN A 515 -10.17 -1.15 32.37
C ASN A 515 -10.04 -2.60 31.86
N HIS A 516 -9.03 -2.91 31.01
CA HIS A 516 -7.78 -3.53 31.49
C HIS A 516 -6.80 -3.99 30.39
N SER A 517 -5.51 -4.00 30.79
CA SER A 517 -4.40 -4.89 30.38
C SER A 517 -3.96 -4.96 28.91
N SER A 518 -2.93 -4.16 28.62
CA SER A 518 -1.62 -4.59 28.08
C SER A 518 -1.57 -5.79 27.11
N LEU A 519 -1.26 -5.48 25.85
CA LEU A 519 -0.71 -6.42 24.86
C LEU A 519 0.78 -6.13 24.66
N ASP A 520 1.58 -7.19 24.61
CA ASP A 520 2.94 -7.17 24.07
C ASP A 520 2.92 -7.40 22.54
N GLU A 521 4.10 -7.31 21.94
CA GLU A 521 4.54 -7.71 20.61
C GLU A 521 4.63 -6.64 19.50
N SER A 522 5.90 -6.41 19.15
CA SER A 522 6.47 -5.41 18.25
C SER A 522 6.23 -5.64 16.75
N THR A 523 5.11 -6.25 16.37
CA THR A 523 4.72 -6.41 14.95
C THR A 523 3.51 -5.55 14.60
N GLY A 524 3.67 -4.62 13.65
CA GLY A 524 2.56 -3.84 13.14
C GLY A 524 1.51 -4.76 12.48
N PRO A 525 0.21 -4.53 12.71
CA PRO A 525 -0.79 -5.58 12.54
C PRO A 525 -0.83 -6.12 11.12
N SER A 526 -0.92 -7.46 11.02
CA SER A 526 -0.93 -8.17 9.75
C SER A 526 -2.07 -7.70 8.85
N PHE A 527 -1.95 -7.99 7.54
CA PHE A 527 -3.03 -7.72 6.58
C PHE A 527 -4.37 -8.32 7.04
N PHE A 528 -4.32 -9.46 7.73
CA PHE A 528 -5.49 -10.13 8.29
C PHE A 528 -5.99 -9.49 9.57
N GLU A 529 -5.15 -9.08 10.52
CA GLU A 529 -5.60 -8.31 11.68
C GLU A 529 -6.29 -7.01 11.23
N LYS A 530 -5.76 -6.30 10.24
CA LYS A 530 -6.43 -5.12 9.67
C LYS A 530 -7.77 -5.44 9.02
N MET A 531 -7.98 -6.63 8.45
CA MET A 531 -9.31 -7.07 7.98
C MET A 531 -10.24 -7.53 9.11
N LEU A 532 -9.70 -8.18 10.15
CA LEU A 532 -10.44 -8.64 11.33
C LEU A 532 -10.89 -7.48 12.22
N LEU A 533 -10.13 -6.39 12.28
CA LEU A 533 -10.44 -5.16 13.04
C LEU A 533 -11.38 -4.19 12.30
N ASN A 534 -11.57 -4.34 10.99
CA ASN A 534 -12.33 -3.38 10.16
C ASN A 534 -13.84 -3.69 10.05
N SER A 535 -14.41 -4.53 10.91
CA SER A 535 -15.86 -4.75 11.01
C SER A 535 -16.51 -3.98 12.16
N VAL A 536 -16.32 -2.66 12.19
CA VAL A 536 -17.22 -1.77 12.93
C VAL A 536 -18.35 -1.34 11.99
N PRO A 537 -19.62 -1.71 12.24
CA PRO A 537 -20.74 -1.04 11.63
C PRO A 537 -20.75 0.41 12.13
N SER A 538 -20.72 1.39 11.22
CA SER A 538 -20.97 2.79 11.57
C SER A 538 -22.46 3.01 11.89
N ASN A 539 -22.89 2.49 13.05
CA ASN A 539 -24.19 2.70 13.69
C ASN A 539 -23.91 3.14 15.13
N GLY A 540 -24.21 4.35 15.56
CA GLY A 540 -24.66 5.52 14.82
C GLY A 540 -24.78 6.70 15.78
N LYS A 541 -24.90 7.93 15.28
CA LYS A 541 -25.36 9.05 16.13
C LYS A 541 -26.83 8.83 16.46
N ARG A 542 -27.10 8.01 17.47
CA ARG A 542 -28.41 7.99 18.12
C ARG A 542 -28.45 9.17 19.06
N ILE A 543 -29.47 9.97 18.82
CA ILE A 543 -29.71 11.23 19.47
C ILE A 543 -31.10 11.06 20.09
N LYS A 544 -31.18 11.11 21.42
CA LYS A 544 -32.40 10.89 22.22
C LYS A 544 -32.62 12.11 23.11
N LEU A 545 -33.69 12.85 22.88
CA LEU A 545 -34.24 13.80 23.85
C LEU A 545 -35.15 12.98 24.76
N ASN A 546 -34.91 13.05 26.07
CA ASN A 546 -35.95 12.71 27.02
C ASN A 546 -36.87 13.92 27.14
N ILE A 547 -38.17 13.71 26.98
CA ILE A 547 -39.16 14.43 27.79
C ILE A 547 -39.65 13.41 28.83
N ILE A 548 -39.82 13.91 30.05
CA ILE A 548 -40.18 13.20 31.28
C ILE A 548 -41.68 12.82 31.22
N PRO A 549 -42.11 11.73 31.87
CA PRO A 549 -43.46 11.18 31.66
C PRO A 549 -44.55 11.95 32.41
N ASP A 550 -45.78 11.71 32.01
CA ASP A 550 -46.95 11.77 32.91
C ASP A 550 -47.81 10.52 32.68
N LEU A 551 -48.17 9.87 33.79
CA LEU A 551 -49.00 8.65 33.96
C LEU A 551 -48.38 7.31 33.51
#